data_AF-D8LP99-F1
#
_entry.id   AF-D8LP99-F1
#
_cell.length_a   1.000
_cell.length_b   1.000
_cell.length_c   1.000
_cell.angle_alpha   90.00
_cell.angle_beta   90.00
_cell.angle_gamma   90.00
#
_symmetry.space_group_name_H-M   'P 1'
#
loop_
_entity.id
_entity.type
_entity.pdbx_description
1 polymer ?
#
loop_
_entity_poly.entity_id
_entity_poly.type
_entity_poly.pdbx_seq_one_letter_code
_entity_poly.pdbx_strand_id
1 'polypeptide(L)'
;MDRMNQRSAMAYWKLSTIVVVFVGVTSYLSVRAHESSKLPREHILKYSELLREAARASIQSTQDQHPVQSFIDSSKAMCAVNIVSEFLTPHQVKHIMNVDIAEMKEFISKQHDDATSVLVQARA
;
A
#
# COMPACT_ATOMS: atom_id res chain seq x y z
N MET A 1 13.72 51.47 22.92
CA MET A 1 12.94 51.19 21.70
C MET A 1 12.54 49.70 21.69
N ASP A 2 12.12 49.17 22.86
CA ASP A 2 12.22 47.71 23.15
C ASP A 2 10.88 47.03 23.40
N ARG A 3 9.82 47.77 23.75
CA ARG A 3 8.50 47.20 24.05
C ARG A 3 7.77 46.69 22.80
N MET A 4 8.11 47.21 21.61
CA MET A 4 7.51 46.78 20.33
C MET A 4 8.00 45.39 19.91
N ASN A 5 9.25 45.04 20.22
CA ASN A 5 9.83 43.73 19.90
C ASN A 5 9.28 42.59 20.77
N GLN A 6 8.92 42.86 22.04
CA GLN A 6 8.34 41.84 22.90
C GLN A 6 6.91 41.47 22.49
N ARG A 7 6.08 42.44 22.10
CA ARG A 7 4.69 42.17 21.66
C ARG A 7 4.64 41.41 20.35
N SER A 8 5.49 41.76 19.39
CA SER A 8 5.59 41.03 18.12
C SER A 8 6.14 39.62 18.32
N ALA A 9 7.21 39.45 19.12
CA ALA A 9 7.77 38.13 19.42
C ALA A 9 6.74 37.20 20.11
N MET A 10 5.95 37.73 21.04
CA MET A 10 4.90 36.97 21.71
C MET A 10 3.74 36.61 20.77
N ALA A 11 3.42 37.48 19.81
CA ALA A 11 2.43 37.19 18.78
C ALA A 11 2.91 36.09 17.82
N TYR A 12 4.18 36.13 17.38
CA TYR A 12 4.77 35.08 16.55
C TYR A 12 4.82 33.72 17.26
N TRP A 13 5.18 33.71 18.56
CA TRP A 13 5.16 32.48 19.36
C TRP A 13 3.76 31.87 19.43
N LYS A 14 2.74 32.69 19.72
CA LYS A 14 1.34 32.23 19.76
C LYS A 14 0.89 31.69 18.41
N LEU A 15 1.22 32.39 17.31
CA LEU A 15 0.87 31.97 15.96
C LEU A 15 1.54 30.63 15.60
N SER A 16 2.82 30.47 15.95
CA SER A 16 3.57 29.23 15.73
C SER A 16 2.98 28.06 16.49
N THR A 17 2.61 28.24 17.77
CA THR A 17 1.94 27.19 18.55
C THR A 17 0.60 26.80 17.93
N ILE A 18 -0.20 27.77 17.46
CA ILE A 18 -1.48 27.49 16.81
C ILE A 18 -1.26 26.67 15.54
N VAL A 19 -0.29 27.01 14.70
CA VAL A 19 0.02 26.25 13.47
C VAL A 19 0.44 24.82 13.80
N VAL A 20 1.31 24.62 14.79
CA VAL A 20 1.76 23.27 15.18
C VAL A 20 0.60 22.42 15.71
N VAL A 21 -0.25 23.00 16.57
CA VAL A 21 -1.43 22.30 17.08
C VAL A 21 -2.41 22.00 15.95
N PHE A 22 -2.63 22.94 15.04
CA PHE A 22 -3.52 22.74 13.90
C PHE A 22 -3.01 21.60 13.03
N VAL A 23 -1.75 21.63 12.58
CA VAL A 23 -1.14 20.55 11.79
C VAL A 23 -1.24 19.20 12.50
N GLY A 24 -0.92 19.15 13.81
CA GLY A 24 -1.04 17.92 14.60
C GLY A 24 -2.47 17.37 14.65
N VAL A 25 -3.46 18.23 14.86
CA VAL A 25 -4.89 17.87 14.89
C VAL A 25 -5.36 17.44 13.51
N THR A 26 -5.01 18.16 12.44
CA THR A 26 -5.39 17.80 11.07
C THR A 26 -4.77 16.48 10.64
N SER A 27 -3.51 16.22 10.97
CA SER A 27 -2.88 14.91 10.74
C SER A 27 -3.55 13.80 11.54
N TYR A 28 -3.85 14.02 12.81
CA TYR A 28 -4.55 13.04 13.64
C TYR A 28 -5.97 12.74 13.14
N LEU A 29 -6.73 13.78 12.77
CA LEU A 29 -8.04 13.64 12.17
C LEU A 29 -7.98 12.99 10.79
N SER A 30 -6.96 13.27 9.98
CA SER A 30 -6.76 12.64 8.68
C SER A 30 -6.50 11.14 8.83
N VAL A 31 -5.66 10.73 9.78
CA VAL A 31 -5.42 9.32 10.09
C VAL A 31 -6.70 8.63 10.58
N ARG A 32 -7.40 9.22 11.55
CA ARG A 32 -8.67 8.65 12.05
C ARG A 32 -9.78 8.63 11.00
N ALA A 33 -9.86 9.65 10.16
CA ALA A 33 -10.84 9.70 9.07
C ALA A 33 -10.55 8.61 8.04
N HIS A 34 -9.27 8.37 7.73
CA HIS A 34 -8.83 7.28 6.87
C HIS A 34 -9.17 5.91 7.45
N GLU A 35 -9.00 5.71 8.77
CA GLU A 35 -9.40 4.49 9.48
C GLU A 35 -10.93 4.28 9.53
N SER A 36 -11.71 5.36 9.68
CA SER A 36 -13.17 5.31 9.85
C SER A 36 -13.96 5.32 8.53
N SER A 37 -13.29 5.58 7.41
CA SER A 37 -13.93 5.62 6.10
C SER A 37 -14.37 4.21 5.73
N LYS A 38 -15.66 3.92 5.91
CA LYS A 38 -16.28 2.70 5.42
C LYS A 38 -16.08 2.68 3.90
N LEU A 39 -15.18 1.81 3.44
CA LEU A 39 -14.98 1.61 2.01
C LEU A 39 -16.33 1.32 1.35
N PRO A 40 -16.74 2.10 0.34
CA PRO A 40 -17.97 1.83 -0.38
C PRO A 40 -17.90 0.41 -0.94
N ARG A 41 -19.01 -0.33 -0.88
CA ARG A 41 -19.09 -1.75 -1.25
C ARG A 41 -18.51 -2.06 -2.63
N GLU A 42 -18.61 -1.11 -3.56
CA GLU A 42 -18.02 -1.21 -4.91
C GLU A 42 -16.49 -1.34 -4.88
N HIS A 43 -15.80 -0.61 -4.01
CA HIS A 43 -14.35 -0.70 -3.87
C HIS A 43 -13.92 -2.03 -3.25
N ILE A 44 -14.68 -2.53 -2.27
CA ILE A 44 -14.43 -3.85 -1.67
C ILE A 44 -14.49 -4.95 -2.73
N LEU A 45 -15.48 -4.90 -3.63
CA LEU A 45 -15.59 -5.86 -4.74
C LEU A 45 -14.37 -5.78 -5.67
N LYS A 46 -13.96 -4.57 -6.07
CA LYS A 46 -12.78 -4.36 -6.93
C LYS A 46 -11.47 -4.87 -6.29
N TYR A 47 -11.25 -4.62 -5.01
CA TYR A 47 -10.07 -5.14 -4.32
C TYR A 47 -10.09 -6.66 -4.17
N SER A 48 -11.26 -7.26 -3.95
CA SER A 48 -11.40 -8.72 -3.91
C SER A 48 -11.15 -9.37 -5.28
N GLU A 49 -11.51 -8.67 -6.36
CA GLU A 49 -11.23 -9.09 -7.72
C GLU A 49 -9.74 -9.00 -8.04
N LEU A 50 -9.08 -7.91 -7.63
CA LEU A 50 -7.62 -7.78 -7.74
C LEU A 50 -6.87 -8.86 -6.97
N LEU A 51 -7.29 -9.21 -5.75
CA LEU A 51 -6.68 -10.33 -5.01
C LEU A 51 -6.93 -11.68 -5.70
N ARG A 52 -8.11 -11.90 -6.29
CA ARG A 52 -8.36 -13.10 -7.10
C ARG A 52 -7.48 -13.15 -8.34
N GLU A 53 -7.29 -12.03 -9.01
CA GLU A 53 -6.41 -11.92 -10.17
C GLU A 53 -4.97 -12.19 -9.78
N ALA A 54 -4.51 -11.63 -8.67
CA ALA A 54 -3.18 -11.89 -8.11
C ALA A 54 -2.97 -13.39 -7.81
N ALA A 55 -3.96 -14.04 -7.19
CA ALA A 55 -3.89 -15.48 -6.92
C ALA A 55 -3.90 -16.32 -8.20
N ARG A 56 -4.74 -15.98 -9.19
CA ARG A 56 -4.77 -16.68 -10.48
C ARG A 56 -3.45 -16.55 -11.25
N ALA A 57 -2.91 -15.34 -11.33
CA ALA A 57 -1.65 -15.09 -12.02
C ALA A 57 -0.46 -15.77 -11.32
N SER A 58 -0.47 -15.83 -9.97
CA SER A 58 0.52 -16.58 -9.18
C SER A 58 0.46 -18.09 -9.45
N ILE A 59 -0.74 -18.66 -9.57
CA ILE A 59 -0.93 -20.07 -9.92
C ILE A 59 -0.44 -20.34 -11.34
N GLN A 60 -0.80 -19.49 -12.31
CA GLN A 60 -0.37 -19.61 -13.71
C GLN A 60 1.15 -19.55 -13.83
N SER A 61 1.78 -18.59 -13.15
CA SER A 61 3.24 -18.46 -13.10
C SER A 61 3.96 -19.73 -12.62
N THR A 62 3.33 -20.51 -11.72
CA THR A 62 3.89 -21.77 -11.20
C THR A 62 3.65 -22.95 -12.15
N GLN A 63 2.55 -22.91 -12.91
CA GLN A 63 2.18 -23.98 -13.84
C GLN A 63 2.86 -23.84 -15.20
N ASP A 64 3.18 -22.62 -15.61
CA ASP A 64 3.80 -22.34 -16.90
C ASP A 64 5.28 -22.73 -16.91
N GLN A 65 5.64 -23.60 -17.85
CA GLN A 65 7.02 -24.04 -18.06
C GLN A 65 7.83 -23.05 -18.90
N HIS A 66 7.19 -22.05 -19.52
CA HIS A 66 7.87 -21.08 -20.37
C HIS A 66 8.40 -19.90 -19.55
N PRO A 67 9.73 -19.65 -19.50
CA PRO A 67 10.33 -18.65 -18.61
C PRO A 67 9.76 -17.23 -18.76
N VAL A 68 9.50 -16.81 -20.01
CA VAL A 68 8.95 -15.48 -20.30
C VAL A 68 7.51 -15.35 -19.80
N GLN A 69 6.71 -16.41 -19.92
CA GLN A 69 5.31 -16.37 -19.51
C GLN A 69 5.20 -16.39 -17.99
N SER A 70 6.01 -17.23 -17.33
CA SER A 70 6.12 -17.26 -15.87
C SER A 70 6.55 -15.91 -15.28
N PHE A 71 7.47 -15.19 -15.93
CA PHE A 71 7.84 -13.81 -15.54
C PHE A 71 6.68 -12.81 -15.72
N ILE A 72 5.96 -12.88 -16.84
CA ILE A 72 4.81 -11.99 -17.08
C ILE A 72 3.73 -12.20 -16.03
N ASP A 73 3.42 -13.46 -15.72
CA ASP A 73 2.32 -13.76 -14.80
C ASP A 73 2.70 -13.54 -13.33
N SER A 74 3.96 -13.78 -12.92
CA SER A 74 4.44 -13.34 -11.61
C SER A 74 4.45 -11.81 -11.48
N SER A 75 4.79 -11.08 -12.54
CA SER A 75 4.76 -9.61 -12.57
C SER A 75 3.33 -9.07 -12.40
N LYS A 76 2.35 -9.69 -13.08
CA LYS A 76 0.92 -9.35 -12.91
C LYS A 76 0.45 -9.62 -11.48
N ALA A 77 0.81 -10.78 -10.93
CA ALA A 77 0.48 -11.12 -9.55
C ALA A 77 1.06 -10.10 -8.56
N MET A 78 2.32 -9.71 -8.76
CA MET A 78 3.01 -8.74 -7.90
C MET A 78 2.38 -7.34 -8.00
N CYS A 79 2.03 -6.90 -9.21
CA CYS A 79 1.35 -5.62 -9.43
C CYS A 79 0.00 -5.57 -8.69
N ALA A 80 -0.85 -6.60 -8.89
CA ALA A 80 -2.16 -6.65 -8.29
C ALA A 80 -2.11 -6.69 -6.76
N VAL A 81 -1.20 -7.47 -6.16
CA VAL A 81 -1.05 -7.53 -4.70
C VAL A 81 -0.50 -6.23 -4.12
N ASN A 82 0.40 -5.55 -4.84
CA ASN A 82 0.96 -4.27 -4.39
C ASN A 82 -0.08 -3.15 -4.42
N ILE A 83 -0.93 -3.10 -5.45
CA ILE A 83 -2.04 -2.14 -5.51
C ILE A 83 -2.93 -2.31 -4.27
N VAL A 84 -3.35 -3.54 -3.95
CA VAL A 84 -4.20 -3.77 -2.77
C VAL A 84 -3.48 -3.37 -1.48
N SER A 85 -2.18 -3.65 -1.37
CA SER A 85 -1.35 -3.30 -0.20
C SER A 85 -1.12 -1.80 -0.02
N GLU A 86 -1.21 -1.02 -1.10
CA GLU A 86 -1.06 0.45 -1.07
C GLU A 86 -2.32 1.15 -0.56
N PHE A 87 -3.49 0.57 -0.83
CA PHE A 87 -4.79 1.16 -0.45
C PHE A 87 -5.40 0.56 0.82
N LEU A 88 -5.03 -0.66 1.22
CA LEU A 88 -5.59 -1.34 2.37
C LEU A 88 -4.48 -1.82 3.31
N THR A 89 -4.69 -1.58 4.61
CA THR A 89 -3.82 -2.17 5.64
C THR A 89 -4.02 -3.70 5.71
N PRO A 90 -3.00 -4.46 6.15
CA PRO A 90 -3.14 -5.92 6.31
C PRO A 90 -4.32 -6.33 7.19
N HIS A 91 -4.62 -5.56 8.24
CA HIS A 91 -5.76 -5.80 9.11
C HIS A 91 -7.10 -5.62 8.37
N GLN A 92 -7.23 -4.61 7.51
CA GLN A 92 -8.43 -4.40 6.70
C GLN A 92 -8.61 -5.52 5.68
N VAL A 93 -7.54 -5.96 5.00
CA VAL A 93 -7.63 -7.08 4.05
C VAL A 93 -8.03 -8.36 4.76
N LYS A 94 -7.43 -8.66 5.91
CA LYS A 94 -7.78 -9.81 6.73
C LYS A 94 -9.24 -9.76 7.21
N HIS A 95 -9.73 -8.60 7.61
CA HIS A 95 -11.10 -8.43 8.08
C HIS A 95 -12.14 -8.53 6.94
N ILE A 96 -11.85 -7.96 5.77
CA ILE A 96 -12.81 -7.85 4.66
C ILE A 96 -12.83 -9.12 3.80
N MET A 97 -11.66 -9.73 3.59
CA MET A 97 -11.47 -10.80 2.59
C MET A 97 -10.96 -12.10 3.20
N ASN A 98 -10.61 -12.11 4.50
CA ASN A 98 -10.03 -13.26 5.19
C ASN A 98 -8.78 -13.82 4.50
N VAL A 99 -7.97 -12.92 3.93
CA VAL A 99 -6.69 -13.23 3.29
C VAL A 99 -5.58 -12.57 4.08
N ASP A 100 -4.50 -13.31 4.32
CA ASP A 100 -3.26 -12.74 4.82
C ASP A 100 -2.46 -12.16 3.65
N ILE A 101 -2.57 -10.84 3.46
CA ILE A 101 -1.91 -10.16 2.35
C ILE A 101 -0.38 -10.12 2.52
N ALA A 102 0.13 -10.22 3.75
CA ALA A 102 1.57 -10.23 3.98
C ALA A 102 2.18 -11.55 3.48
N GLU A 103 1.56 -12.67 3.83
CA GLU A 103 1.95 -14.00 3.35
C GLU A 103 1.84 -14.09 1.81
N MET A 104 0.72 -13.64 1.26
CA MET A 104 0.49 -13.67 -0.19
C MET A 104 1.53 -12.81 -0.95
N LYS A 105 1.89 -11.64 -0.41
CA LYS A 105 2.90 -10.76 -1.01
C LYS A 105 4.29 -11.36 -0.92
N GLU A 106 4.67 -11.96 0.21
CA GLU A 106 5.95 -12.64 0.37
C GLU A 106 6.10 -13.78 -0.64
N PHE A 107 5.06 -14.61 -0.77
CA PHE A 107 5.05 -15.72 -1.71
C PHE A 107 5.20 -15.25 -3.16
N ILE A 108 4.40 -14.26 -3.58
CA ILE A 108 4.46 -13.71 -4.95
C ILE A 108 5.80 -13.03 -5.22
N SER A 109 6.36 -12.32 -4.24
CA SER A 109 7.69 -11.70 -4.38
C SER A 109 8.75 -12.75 -4.68
N LYS A 110 8.75 -13.85 -3.91
CA LYS A 110 9.69 -14.95 -4.13
C LYS A 110 9.53 -15.58 -5.51
N GLN A 111 8.29 -15.82 -5.94
CA GLN A 111 8.00 -16.34 -7.29
C GLN A 111 8.52 -15.41 -8.39
N HIS A 112 8.36 -14.09 -8.21
CA HIS A 112 8.84 -13.11 -9.17
C HIS A 112 10.38 -13.06 -9.22
N ASP A 113 11.05 -13.13 -8.07
CA ASP A 113 12.51 -13.17 -7.98
C ASP A 113 13.07 -14.43 -8.67
N ASP A 114 12.45 -15.59 -8.42
CA ASP A 114 12.81 -16.86 -9.04
C ASP A 114 12.61 -16.80 -10.58
N ALA A 115 11.46 -16.32 -11.04
CA ALA A 115 11.16 -16.17 -12.47
C ALA A 115 12.13 -15.18 -13.16
N THR A 116 12.49 -14.09 -12.48
CA THR A 116 13.47 -13.11 -12.97
C THR A 116 14.85 -13.73 -13.11
N SER A 117 15.30 -14.49 -12.10
CA SER A 117 16.58 -15.20 -12.13
C SER A 117 16.65 -16.18 -13.31
N VAL A 118 15.61 -17.00 -13.50
CA VAL A 118 15.54 -17.96 -14.62
C VAL A 118 15.61 -17.25 -15.97
N LEU A 119 14.91 -16.12 -16.12
CA LEU A 119 14.89 -15.36 -17.37
C LEU A 119 16.24 -14.70 -17.68
N VAL A 120 16.95 -14.22 -16.66
CA VAL A 120 18.31 -13.68 -16.79
C VAL A 120 19.29 -14.79 -17.17
N GLN A 121 19.21 -15.96 -16.54
CA GLN A 121 20.07 -17.11 -16.86
C GLN A 121 19.82 -17.65 -18.27
N ALA A 122 18.58 -17.67 -18.75
CA ALA A 122 18.24 -18.11 -20.10
C ALA A 122 18.74 -17.16 -21.21
N ARG A 123 19.17 -15.94 -20.85
CA ARG A 123 19.70 -14.93 -21.78
C ARG A 123 21.24 -14.88 -21.78
N ALA A 124 21.89 -15.44 -20.76
CA ALA A 124 23.35 -15.50 -20.63
C ALA A 124 23.93 -16.67 -21.44
#